data_AF-A0A853IMB1-F1
#
_entry.id   AF-A0A853IMB1-F1
#
_cell.length_a   1.000
_cell.length_b   1.000
_cell.length_c   1.000
_cell.angle_alpha   90.00
_cell.angle_beta   90.00
_cell.angle_gamma   90.00
#
_symmetry.space_group_name_H-M   'P 1'
#
loop_
_entity.id
_entity.type
_entity.pdbx_description
1 polymer ?
#
loop_
_entity_poly.entity_id
_entity_poly.type
_entity_poly.pdbx_seq_one_letter_code
_entity_poly.pdbx_strand_id
1 'polypeptide(L)'
;EKVTLEFHDNNSTTVTDPLGKKTTYHFERFNGVNKVVKVEGHQSANCAAANKEYSYYPSGLLKTKTDWKGNVTEYKYNAQGLEIEKTEAVGTPQARTLKTEWNVEKRLPLKSTDGRLETLYQYDEQWNLVEKLRKAAQ
;
A
#
# COMPACT_ATOMS: atom_id res chain seq x y z
N GLU A 1 -20.22 -20.32 -9.67
CA GLU A 1 -19.38 -19.52 -10.60
C GLU A 1 -18.05 -20.22 -10.83
N LYS A 2 -17.50 -20.13 -12.05
CA LYS A 2 -16.18 -20.69 -12.40
C LYS A 2 -15.25 -19.54 -12.79
N VAL A 3 -14.18 -19.37 -12.04
CA VAL A 3 -13.05 -18.52 -12.40
C VAL A 3 -12.03 -19.40 -13.12
N THR A 4 -11.40 -18.89 -14.18
CA THR A 4 -10.31 -19.58 -14.88
C THR A 4 -8.98 -18.92 -14.54
N LEU A 5 -7.96 -19.73 -14.26
CA LEU A 5 -6.60 -19.29 -14.00
C LEU A 5 -5.69 -19.81 -15.12
N GLU A 6 -4.94 -18.90 -15.73
CA GLU A 6 -3.91 -19.20 -16.73
C GLU A 6 -2.56 -18.77 -16.13
N PHE A 7 -1.68 -19.73 -15.85
CA PHE A 7 -0.32 -19.48 -15.35
C PHE A 7 0.65 -19.37 -16.54
N HIS A 8 1.52 -18.37 -16.50
CA HIS A 8 2.46 -18.07 -17.58
C HIS A 8 3.92 -18.23 -17.12
N ASP A 9 4.82 -18.54 -18.04
CA ASP A 9 6.25 -18.74 -17.75
C ASP A 9 6.99 -17.46 -17.33
N ASN A 10 6.40 -16.29 -17.60
CA ASN A 10 6.95 -14.98 -17.23
C ASN A 10 6.57 -14.55 -15.81
N ASN A 11 6.29 -15.50 -14.91
CA ASN A 11 5.86 -15.25 -13.53
C ASN A 11 4.63 -14.34 -13.46
N SER A 12 3.64 -14.60 -14.31
CA SER A 12 2.34 -13.92 -14.28
C SER A 12 1.19 -14.92 -14.30
N THR A 13 0.01 -14.45 -13.89
CA THR A 13 -1.23 -15.25 -13.90
C THR A 13 -2.39 -14.41 -14.39
N THR A 14 -3.09 -14.90 -15.41
CA THR A 14 -4.33 -14.27 -15.88
C THR A 14 -5.52 -14.95 -15.22
N VAL A 15 -6.35 -14.13 -14.57
CA VAL A 15 -7.61 -14.53 -13.96
C VAL A 15 -8.74 -14.05 -14.86
N THR A 16 -9.59 -14.98 -15.28
CA THR A 16 -10.82 -14.67 -16.04
C THR A 16 -12.01 -14.90 -15.13
N ASP A 17 -12.77 -13.84 -14.86
CA ASP A 17 -13.99 -13.92 -14.07
C ASP A 17 -15.15 -14.59 -14.87
N PRO A 18 -16.28 -14.92 -14.22
CA PRO A 18 -17.42 -15.56 -14.90
C PRO A 18 -18.08 -14.71 -16.00
N LEU A 19 -17.82 -13.39 -16.02
CA LEU A 19 -18.28 -12.47 -17.07
C LEU A 19 -17.27 -12.36 -18.23
N GLY A 20 -16.17 -13.12 -18.19
CA GLY A 20 -15.13 -13.13 -19.19
C GLY A 20 -14.10 -12.00 -19.04
N LYS A 21 -14.18 -11.19 -17.97
CA LYS A 21 -13.22 -10.11 -17.74
C LYS A 21 -11.88 -10.70 -17.27
N LYS A 22 -10.81 -10.28 -17.94
CA LYS A 22 -9.45 -10.74 -17.65
C LYS A 22 -8.68 -9.73 -16.80
N THR A 23 -7.94 -10.24 -15.83
CA THR A 23 -6.96 -9.48 -15.03
C THR A 23 -5.66 -10.27 -14.97
N THR A 24 -4.54 -9.67 -15.38
CA THR A 24 -3.23 -10.32 -15.34
C THR A 24 -2.41 -9.76 -14.18
N TYR A 25 -1.94 -10.64 -13.31
CA TYR A 25 -1.08 -10.33 -12.17
C TYR A 25 0.35 -10.71 -12.50
N HIS A 26 1.29 -9.77 -12.36
CA HIS A 26 2.71 -9.99 -12.57
C HIS A 26 3.41 -10.01 -11.22
N PHE A 27 4.31 -10.96 -11.04
CA PHE A 27 4.97 -11.20 -9.77
C PHE A 27 6.48 -11.05 -9.88
N GLU A 28 7.11 -10.64 -8.78
CA GLU A 28 8.55 -10.72 -8.57
C GLU A 28 8.83 -11.29 -7.18
N ARG A 29 10.00 -11.90 -7.01
CA ARG A 29 10.37 -12.57 -5.76
C ARG A 29 11.22 -11.67 -4.88
N PHE A 30 10.72 -11.34 -3.70
CA PHE A 30 11.45 -10.59 -2.67
C PHE A 30 11.57 -11.47 -1.42
N ASN A 31 12.81 -11.75 -0.98
CA ASN A 31 13.08 -12.59 0.20
C ASN A 31 12.33 -13.95 0.18
N GLY A 32 12.31 -14.61 -0.96
CA GLY A 32 11.66 -15.92 -1.10
C GLY A 32 10.14 -15.87 -1.29
N VAL A 33 9.52 -14.69 -1.29
CA VAL A 33 8.07 -14.51 -1.42
C VAL A 33 7.74 -13.81 -2.74
N ASN A 34 6.80 -14.37 -3.50
CA ASN A 34 6.28 -13.71 -4.69
C ASN A 34 5.34 -12.56 -4.30
N LYS A 35 5.62 -11.36 -4.79
CA LYS A 35 4.82 -10.16 -4.59
C LYS A 35 4.33 -9.65 -5.94
N VAL A 36 3.10 -9.16 -5.97
CA VAL A 36 2.53 -8.52 -7.15
C VAL A 36 3.26 -7.20 -7.38
N VAL A 37 3.83 -7.03 -8.57
CA VAL A 37 4.49 -5.79 -9.03
C VAL A 37 3.65 -5.04 -10.04
N LYS A 38 2.78 -5.74 -10.78
CA LYS A 38 1.85 -5.13 -11.72
C LYS A 38 0.53 -5.90 -11.76
N VAL A 39 -0.57 -5.17 -11.89
CA VAL A 39 -1.88 -5.72 -12.18
C VAL A 39 -2.38 -5.03 -13.45
N GLU A 40 -2.68 -5.82 -14.47
CA GLU A 40 -3.25 -5.35 -15.72
C GLU A 40 -4.72 -5.75 -15.74
N GLY A 41 -5.62 -4.79 -15.55
CA GLY A 41 -7.03 -4.97 -15.81
C GLY A 41 -7.27 -4.82 -17.31
N HIS A 42 -7.67 -5.89 -17.98
CA HIS A 42 -7.85 -5.85 -19.43
C HIS A 42 -9.13 -5.08 -19.77
N GLN A 43 -9.10 -4.39 -20.92
CA GLN A 43 -10.29 -3.76 -21.46
C GLN A 43 -11.35 -4.83 -21.76
N SER A 44 -12.61 -4.48 -21.50
CA SER A 44 -13.78 -5.25 -21.91
C SER A 44 -14.76 -4.32 -22.62
N ALA A 45 -15.84 -4.87 -23.19
CA ALA A 45 -16.87 -4.08 -23.86
C ALA A 45 -17.45 -2.96 -22.97
N ASN A 46 -17.51 -3.18 -21.65
CA ASN A 46 -18.16 -2.27 -20.70
C ASN A 46 -17.19 -1.59 -19.71
N CYS A 47 -15.88 -1.82 -19.83
CA CYS A 47 -14.91 -1.32 -18.86
C CYS A 47 -13.54 -1.09 -19.52
N ALA A 48 -13.01 0.12 -19.35
CA ALA A 48 -11.65 0.46 -19.79
C ALA A 48 -10.59 -0.37 -19.03
N ALA A 49 -9.40 -0.45 -19.61
CA ALA A 49 -8.26 -1.05 -18.93
C ALA A 49 -7.92 -0.28 -17.64
N ALA A 50 -7.44 -1.00 -16.63
CA ALA A 50 -7.13 -0.43 -15.33
C ALA A 50 -5.88 -1.09 -14.75
N ASN A 51 -4.77 -0.37 -14.76
CA ASN A 51 -3.48 -0.92 -14.35
C ASN A 51 -3.13 -0.48 -12.93
N LYS A 52 -2.39 -1.29 -12.18
CA LYS A 52 -1.79 -0.89 -10.91
C LYS A 52 -0.36 -1.36 -10.90
N GLU A 53 0.53 -0.56 -10.32
CA GLU A 53 1.95 -0.90 -10.19
C GLU A 53 2.39 -0.79 -8.74
N TYR A 54 3.33 -1.64 -8.36
CA TYR A 54 3.89 -1.70 -7.02
C TYR A 54 5.39 -1.88 -7.14
N SER A 55 6.16 -1.09 -6.40
CA SER A 55 7.59 -1.32 -6.22
C SER A 55 7.88 -1.63 -4.76
N TYR A 56 8.96 -2.36 -4.52
CA TYR A 56 9.36 -2.79 -3.18
C TYR A 56 10.81 -2.41 -2.92
N TYR A 57 11.14 -2.21 -1.65
CA TYR A 57 12.52 -2.21 -1.18
C TYR A 57 13.09 -3.64 -1.28
N PRO A 58 14.44 -3.81 -1.25
CA PRO A 58 15.06 -5.14 -1.18
C PRO A 58 14.58 -5.99 0.02
N SER A 59 14.14 -5.34 1.11
CA SER A 59 13.51 -5.99 2.27
C SER A 59 12.12 -6.59 1.97
N GLY A 60 11.52 -6.29 0.82
CA GLY A 60 10.16 -6.69 0.45
C GLY A 60 9.07 -5.77 0.99
N LEU A 61 9.42 -4.67 1.66
CA LEU A 61 8.47 -3.62 2.08
C LEU A 61 8.03 -2.79 0.88
N LEU A 62 6.74 -2.42 0.84
CA LEU A 62 6.17 -1.66 -0.27
C LEU A 62 6.80 -0.28 -0.33
N LYS A 63 7.43 0.09 -1.44
CA LYS A 63 8.09 1.38 -1.64
C LYS A 63 7.16 2.37 -2.32
N THR A 64 6.56 1.98 -3.44
CA THR A 64 5.58 2.80 -4.16
C THR A 64 4.38 1.96 -4.58
N LYS A 65 3.23 2.63 -4.70
CA LYS A 65 2.01 2.09 -5.28
C LYS A 65 1.42 3.11 -6.23
N THR A 66 1.22 2.72 -7.47
CA THR A 66 0.51 3.51 -8.48
C THR A 66 -0.88 2.91 -8.67
N ASP A 67 -1.92 3.72 -8.46
CA ASP A 67 -3.28 3.28 -8.71
C ASP A 67 -3.65 3.36 -10.21
N TRP A 68 -4.85 2.87 -10.54
CA TRP A 68 -5.43 2.90 -11.88
C TRP A 68 -5.68 4.28 -12.50
N LYS A 69 -5.60 5.34 -11.70
CA LYS A 69 -5.70 6.73 -12.16
C LYS A 69 -4.32 7.36 -12.32
N GLY A 70 -3.25 6.61 -12.09
CA GLY A 70 -1.88 7.11 -12.10
C GLY A 70 -1.46 7.82 -10.81
N ASN A 71 -2.29 7.81 -9.75
CA ASN A 71 -1.88 8.43 -8.49
C ASN A 71 -0.83 7.57 -7.81
N VAL A 72 0.30 8.18 -7.49
CA VAL A 72 1.41 7.52 -6.81
C VAL A 72 1.32 7.75 -5.31
N THR A 73 1.46 6.67 -4.55
CA THR A 73 1.66 6.69 -3.09
C THR A 73 3.04 6.13 -2.77
N GLU A 74 3.82 6.86 -2.00
CA GLU A 74 5.15 6.47 -1.52
C GLU A 74 5.13 6.15 -0.03
N TYR A 75 5.98 5.21 0.39
CA TYR A 75 6.08 4.74 1.76
C TYR A 75 7.54 4.69 2.20
N LYS A 76 7.82 5.09 3.44
CA LYS A 76 9.14 4.97 4.08
C LYS A 76 9.00 4.27 5.42
N TYR A 77 10.04 3.54 5.79
CA TYR A 77 10.06 2.72 7.00
C TYR A 77 11.33 2.97 7.81
N ASN A 78 11.25 2.75 9.12
CA ASN A 78 12.45 2.65 9.96
C ASN A 78 13.12 1.28 9.80
N ALA A 79 14.24 1.07 10.49
CA ALA A 79 15.03 -0.17 10.44
C ALA A 79 14.25 -1.42 10.88
N GLN A 80 13.20 -1.26 11.71
CA GLN A 80 12.33 -2.33 12.20
C GLN A 80 11.13 -2.62 11.29
N GLY A 81 11.04 -1.90 10.16
CA GLY A 81 9.99 -2.05 9.15
C GLY A 81 8.67 -1.38 9.53
N LEU A 82 8.66 -0.43 10.46
CA LEU A 82 7.48 0.37 10.79
C LEU A 82 7.38 1.56 9.84
N GLU A 83 6.20 1.78 9.26
CA GLU A 83 5.94 2.90 8.33
C GLU A 83 6.03 4.24 9.08
N ILE A 84 7.03 5.04 8.75
CA ILE A 84 7.27 6.35 9.37
C ILE A 84 6.75 7.51 8.51
N GLU A 85 6.55 7.26 7.22
CA GLU A 85 6.04 8.27 6.28
C GLU A 85 5.26 7.60 5.16
N LYS A 86 4.10 8.18 4.84
CA LYS A 86 3.30 7.85 3.67
C LYS A 86 2.92 9.13 2.95
N THR A 87 3.30 9.23 1.69
CA THR A 87 2.92 10.37 0.84
C THR A 87 1.96 9.91 -0.24
N GLU A 88 0.73 10.41 -0.23
CA GLU A 88 -0.29 10.16 -1.25
C GLU A 88 -0.26 11.25 -2.32
N ALA A 89 -0.66 10.91 -3.54
CA ALA A 89 -0.71 11.82 -4.70
C ALA A 89 0.62 12.55 -4.97
N VAL A 90 1.73 11.82 -4.85
CA VAL A 90 3.10 12.32 -5.06
C VAL A 90 3.22 13.03 -6.40
N GLY A 91 3.89 14.18 -6.42
CA GLY A 91 4.11 14.99 -7.62
C GLY A 91 2.90 15.82 -8.06
N THR A 92 1.78 15.77 -7.34
CA THR A 92 0.58 16.60 -7.63
C THR A 92 0.39 17.71 -6.59
N PRO A 93 -0.38 18.77 -6.89
CA PRO A 93 -0.74 19.79 -5.89
C PRO A 93 -1.63 19.26 -4.75
N GLN A 94 -2.17 18.05 -4.89
CA GLN A 94 -2.99 17.39 -3.86
C GLN A 94 -2.16 16.49 -2.95
N ALA A 95 -0.82 16.48 -3.09
CA ALA A 95 0.06 15.64 -2.31
C ALA A 95 -0.15 15.83 -0.80
N ARG A 96 -0.23 14.71 -0.07
CA ARG A 96 -0.39 14.69 1.39
C ARG A 96 0.56 13.70 2.01
N THR A 97 1.33 14.14 2.99
CA THR A 97 2.32 13.30 3.68
C THR A 97 1.89 13.09 5.13
N LEU A 98 1.56 11.86 5.48
CA LEU A 98 1.36 11.42 6.85
C LEU A 98 2.70 10.93 7.41
N LYS A 99 3.11 11.44 8.57
CA LYS A 99 4.25 10.95 9.35
C LYS A 99 3.77 10.26 10.62
N THR A 100 4.41 9.16 10.99
CA THR A 100 4.07 8.40 12.20
C THR A 100 5.31 8.16 13.06
N GLU A 101 5.20 8.51 14.32
CA GLU A 101 6.16 8.22 15.37
C GLU A 101 5.71 6.97 16.13
N TRP A 102 6.65 6.10 16.48
CA TRP A 102 6.37 4.78 17.05
C TRP A 102 7.13 4.55 18.34
N ASN A 103 6.49 3.84 19.27
CA ASN A 103 7.21 2.99 20.20
C ASN A 103 7.67 1.75 19.41
N VAL A 104 8.96 1.68 19.13
CA VAL A 104 9.54 0.66 18.25
C VAL A 104 9.48 -0.74 18.86
N GLU A 105 9.71 -0.85 20.18
CA GLU A 105 9.72 -2.15 20.88
C GLU A 105 8.34 -2.79 20.90
N LYS A 106 7.30 -1.97 21.12
CA LYS A 106 5.91 -2.42 21.17
C LYS A 106 5.22 -2.39 19.82
N ARG A 107 5.86 -1.79 18.81
CA ARG A 107 5.28 -1.54 17.48
C ARG A 107 3.93 -0.81 17.57
N LEU A 108 3.84 0.16 18.47
CA LEU A 108 2.63 0.97 18.71
C LEU A 108 2.86 2.41 18.26
N PRO A 109 1.93 3.03 17.52
CA PRO A 109 2.07 4.44 17.13
C PRO A 109 1.92 5.31 18.38
N LEU A 110 2.75 6.33 18.51
CA LEU A 110 2.69 7.34 19.58
C LEU A 110 2.05 8.64 19.08
N LYS A 111 2.36 9.00 17.83
CA LYS A 111 1.87 10.21 17.20
C LYS A 111 1.80 10.01 15.69
N SER A 112 0.80 10.61 15.05
CA SER A 112 0.75 10.71 13.59
C SER A 112 0.27 12.09 13.16
N THR A 113 0.88 12.68 12.14
CA THR A 113 0.50 14.01 11.64
C THR A 113 0.62 14.13 10.13
N ASP A 114 -0.34 14.80 9.50
CA ASP A 114 -0.28 15.18 8.07
C ASP A 114 0.16 16.64 7.85
N GLY A 115 0.66 17.29 8.92
CA GLY A 115 0.98 18.72 8.95
C GLY A 115 -0.23 19.63 9.20
N ARG A 116 -1.45 19.11 9.08
CA ARG A 116 -2.69 19.87 9.34
C ARG A 116 -3.45 19.33 10.54
N LEU A 117 -3.46 18.02 10.71
CA LEU A 117 -4.07 17.29 11.81
C LEU A 117 -3.03 16.40 12.46
N GLU A 118 -2.98 16.43 13.78
CA GLU A 118 -2.18 15.55 14.61
C GLU A 118 -3.10 14.59 15.37
N THR A 119 -2.67 13.35 15.53
CA THR A 119 -3.28 12.35 16.40
C THR A 119 -2.23 11.83 17.37
N LEU A 120 -2.55 11.86 18.66
CA LEU A 120 -1.73 11.31 19.74
C LEU A 120 -2.37 10.03 20.28
N TYR A 121 -1.55 9.04 20.60
CA TYR A 121 -1.97 7.75 21.11
C TYR A 121 -1.35 7.53 22.49
N GLN A 122 -2.19 7.23 23.48
CA GLN A 122 -1.75 6.91 24.83
C GLN A 122 -2.14 5.48 25.19
N TYR A 123 -1.25 4.81 25.92
CA TYR A 123 -1.40 3.42 26.30
C TYR A 123 -1.27 3.28 27.82
N ASP A 124 -1.96 2.30 28.39
CA ASP A 124 -1.75 1.89 29.77
C ASP A 124 -0.46 1.07 29.94
N GLU A 125 -0.16 0.66 31.18
CA GLU A 125 1.01 -0.16 31.51
C GLU A 125 1.00 -1.55 30.85
N GLN A 126 -0.18 -2.05 30.47
CA GLN A 126 -0.35 -3.30 29.74
C GLN A 126 -0.31 -3.11 28.21
N TRP A 127 -0.04 -1.89 27.74
CA TRP A 127 0.04 -1.50 26.35
C TRP A 127 -1.29 -1.54 25.58
N ASN A 128 -2.42 -1.45 26.28
CA ASN A 128 -3.71 -1.23 25.64
C ASN A 128 -3.90 0.25 25.32
N LEU A 129 -4.50 0.55 24.17
CA LEU A 129 -4.83 1.92 23.79
C LEU A 129 -5.93 2.46 24.71
N VAL A 130 -5.63 3.50 25.47
CA VAL A 130 -6.59 4.14 26.39
C VAL A 130 -7.09 5.49 25.90
N GLU A 131 -6.29 6.20 25.11
CA GLU A 131 -6.71 7.48 24.55
C GLU A 131 -6.20 7.66 23.12
N LYS A 132 -7.07 8.21 22.27
CA LYS A 132 -6.73 8.67 20.93
C LYS A 132 -7.24 10.10 20.75
N LEU A 133 -6.34 11.07 20.86
CA LEU A 133 -6.67 12.49 20.74
C LEU A 133 -6.33 12.99 19.35
N ARG A 134 -7.31 13.56 18.64
CA ARG A 134 -7.11 14.21 17.33
C ARG A 134 -7.32 15.71 17.44
N LYS A 135 -6.36 16.50 16.96
CA LYS A 135 -6.37 17.97 17.00
C LYS A 135 -5.75 18.57 15.74
N ALA A 136 -5.89 19.87 15.54
CA ALA A 136 -5.10 20.58 14.55
C ALA A 136 -3.61 20.51 14.92
N ALA A 137 -2.74 20.34 13.94
CA ALA A 137 -1.31 20.52 14.14
C ALA A 137 -1.03 22.01 14.40
N GLN A 138 -0.15 22.29 15.36
CA GLN A 138 0.31 23.65 15.67
C GLN A 138 1.43 24.07 14.73
#